data_AF-J0CQT3-F1
#
_entry.id   AF-J0CQT3-F1
#
_cell.length_a   1.000
_cell.length_b   1.000
_cell.length_c   1.000
_cell.angle_alpha   90.00
_cell.angle_beta   90.00
_cell.angle_gamma   90.00
#
_symmetry.space_group_name_H-M   'P 1'
#
loop_
_entity.id
_entity.type
_entity.pdbx_description
1 polymer ?
#
loop_
_entity_poly.entity_id
_entity_poly.type
_entity_poly.pdbx_seq_one_letter_code
_entity_poly.pdbx_strand_id
1 'polypeptide(L)'
;MLDSRSERSQSLISLGMVHRDCGRVGVHLGALDGANGCDVDGCLHFCTLNGLGALLGVTRVHGQDVRDQNVLAAQSIANIVKSSLGPLGLDKMMVDSIGEVTISNDGATIMSLLNVENPAGRIFVELAQKQDKEVGDGTTSVVLIAAELLRRANELVKQKIHPTTIITGYRQACREACKFMTEQLSVKVDALGRDALINAAKTSMSSKIINECHKAEGSKTFKYPVKAVNVLQAHGKSARDSIFLKGFALNCTVASQGAESEITLERIRKILAAGANVVFTTKGIDDLCLKSFVEAGAMAVRRCKKEDLRRLAKAAGATMVSDLTSVETGEVFDASNLGTADEVVQERISDD
;
A
#
# COMPACT_ATOMS: atom_id res chain seq x y z
N MET A 1 11.30 1.48 -41.48
CA MET A 1 11.03 0.61 -42.64
C MET A 1 10.11 -0.51 -42.15
N LEU A 2 8.85 -0.49 -42.61
CA LEU A 2 7.81 -1.55 -42.59
C LEU A 2 7.50 -2.12 -41.19
N ASP A 3 6.50 -1.72 -40.42
CA ASP A 3 5.09 -1.42 -40.68
C ASP A 3 4.37 -2.46 -41.56
N SER A 4 3.99 -3.58 -40.93
CA SER A 4 2.97 -4.51 -41.41
C SER A 4 2.01 -4.84 -40.26
N ARG A 5 0.87 -4.16 -40.27
CA ARG A 5 -0.28 -4.41 -39.40
C ARG A 5 -0.77 -5.84 -39.56
N SER A 6 -0.86 -6.57 -38.46
CA SER A 6 -1.62 -7.80 -38.33
C SER A 6 -2.48 -7.63 -37.08
N GLU A 7 -3.75 -7.28 -37.27
CA GLU A 7 -4.81 -7.41 -36.26
C GLU A 7 -4.85 -8.87 -35.80
N ARG A 8 -4.23 -9.16 -34.66
CA ARG A 8 -4.31 -10.45 -33.98
C ARG A 8 -4.57 -10.19 -32.51
N SER A 9 -5.76 -10.59 -32.06
CA SER A 9 -6.12 -10.73 -30.66
C SER A 9 -4.98 -11.45 -29.92
N GLN A 10 -4.41 -10.81 -28.90
CA GLN A 10 -3.24 -11.30 -28.20
C GLN A 10 -3.64 -12.12 -26.97
N SER A 11 -3.06 -13.31 -26.86
CA SER A 11 -3.29 -14.30 -25.80
C SER A 11 -2.25 -14.15 -24.69
N LEU A 12 -2.68 -13.56 -23.58
CA LEU A 12 -1.87 -13.25 -22.41
C LEU A 12 -1.80 -14.44 -21.45
N ILE A 13 -0.61 -14.80 -20.97
CA ILE A 13 -0.49 -15.71 -19.83
C ILE A 13 0.27 -15.07 -18.69
N SER A 14 -0.32 -15.10 -17.50
CA SER A 14 0.42 -15.00 -16.24
C SER A 14 0.79 -16.42 -15.76
N LEU A 15 1.99 -16.89 -16.08
CA LEU A 15 2.50 -18.15 -15.56
C LEU A 15 3.16 -17.88 -14.20
N GLY A 16 2.56 -18.42 -13.15
CA GLY A 16 3.33 -18.89 -12.01
C GLY A 16 3.83 -20.31 -12.32
N MET A 17 5.14 -20.45 -12.11
CA MET A 17 5.93 -21.64 -11.81
C MET A 17 6.79 -22.26 -12.91
N VAL A 18 8.07 -22.46 -12.55
CA VAL A 18 8.72 -23.77 -12.45
C VAL A 18 9.63 -23.75 -11.21
N HIS A 19 9.43 -24.70 -10.28
CA HIS A 19 10.27 -24.91 -9.11
C HIS A 19 11.61 -25.55 -9.51
N ARG A 20 12.69 -25.24 -8.77
CA ARG A 20 13.83 -26.16 -8.60
C ARG A 20 14.04 -26.30 -7.10
N ASP A 21 14.00 -27.53 -6.62
CA ASP A 21 14.23 -27.92 -5.24
C ASP A 21 15.60 -27.45 -4.77
N CYS A 22 15.62 -26.68 -3.69
CA CYS A 22 16.80 -26.53 -2.86
C CYS A 22 16.50 -27.27 -1.56
N GLY A 23 17.17 -28.40 -1.36
CA GLY A 23 16.98 -29.24 -0.19
C GLY A 23 17.10 -28.43 1.10
N ARG A 24 16.03 -28.46 1.92
CA ARG A 24 16.10 -28.22 3.35
C ARG A 24 15.30 -29.31 4.05
N VAL A 25 16.00 -29.97 4.95
CA VAL A 25 15.54 -30.94 5.93
C VAL A 25 14.28 -30.41 6.61
N GLY A 26 13.24 -31.24 6.63
CA GLY A 26 11.93 -30.91 7.16
C GLY A 26 11.92 -30.74 8.68
N VAL A 27 11.09 -29.81 9.14
CA VAL A 27 10.47 -29.87 10.46
C VAL A 27 8.97 -29.75 10.21
N HIS A 28 8.27 -30.87 10.39
CA HIS A 28 6.82 -30.92 10.32
C HIS A 28 6.21 -30.26 11.55
N LEU A 29 5.34 -29.28 11.32
CA LEU A 29 4.31 -28.85 12.26
C LEU A 29 3.20 -29.92 12.28
N GLY A 30 2.91 -30.43 13.47
CA GLY A 30 1.66 -31.11 13.78
C GLY A 30 0.90 -30.27 14.80
N ALA A 31 -0.17 -29.62 14.35
CA ALA A 31 -1.26 -29.19 15.23
C ALA A 31 -2.27 -30.33 15.31
N LEU A 32 -2.80 -30.60 16.50
CA LEU A 32 -4.23 -30.61 16.82
C LEU A 32 -4.46 -31.10 18.26
N ASP A 33 -5.23 -30.29 18.98
CA ASP A 33 -6.25 -30.61 19.99
C ASP A 33 -5.96 -31.59 21.14
N GLY A 34 -6.15 -31.08 22.36
CA GLY A 34 -6.30 -31.89 23.55
C GLY A 34 -6.48 -31.03 24.80
N ALA A 35 -7.73 -30.85 25.20
CA ALA A 35 -8.13 -30.32 26.49
C ALA A 35 -7.39 -30.99 27.65
N ASN A 36 -7.07 -30.22 28.71
CA ASN A 36 -7.26 -30.54 30.13
C ASN A 36 -6.32 -29.70 31.02
N GLY A 37 -6.85 -29.20 32.14
CA GLY A 37 -6.05 -28.81 33.31
C GLY A 37 -5.93 -27.30 33.57
N CYS A 38 -7.03 -26.67 33.95
CA CYS A 38 -6.95 -25.47 34.78
C CYS A 38 -6.62 -25.90 36.21
N ASP A 39 -5.33 -25.94 36.57
CA ASP A 39 -4.93 -25.98 37.97
C ASP A 39 -4.91 -24.56 38.52
N VAL A 40 -5.97 -24.31 39.29
CA VAL A 40 -6.04 -23.35 40.38
C VAL A 40 -4.87 -23.57 41.34
N ASP A 41 -4.04 -22.56 41.54
CA ASP A 41 -3.46 -22.14 42.83
C ASP A 41 -2.16 -21.36 42.64
N GLY A 42 -2.28 -20.04 42.75
CA GLY A 42 -1.17 -19.10 42.75
C GLY A 42 -1.60 -17.66 43.06
N CYS A 43 -2.75 -17.48 43.71
CA CYS A 43 -3.17 -16.20 44.27
C CYS A 43 -2.72 -16.11 45.72
N LEU A 44 -1.47 -15.70 45.97
CA LEU A 44 -1.02 -15.23 47.29
C LEU A 44 0.31 -14.46 47.16
N HIS A 45 0.21 -13.20 46.72
CA HIS A 45 0.84 -12.02 47.33
C HIS A 45 0.83 -10.83 46.37
N PHE A 46 -0.35 -10.22 46.23
CA PHE A 46 -0.49 -8.85 45.73
C PHE A 46 -0.78 -7.95 46.94
N CYS A 47 0.24 -7.72 47.76
CA CYS A 47 0.16 -6.72 48.83
C CYS A 47 1.48 -5.95 48.90
N THR A 48 1.36 -4.63 48.71
CA THR A 48 2.34 -3.57 48.97
C THR A 48 3.64 -3.58 48.15
N LEU A 49 3.55 -3.17 46.88
CA LEU A 49 4.69 -2.74 46.05
C LEU A 49 4.63 -1.22 45.75
N ASN A 50 4.43 -0.40 46.79
CA ASN A 50 4.61 1.06 46.66
C ASN A 50 6.08 1.50 46.87
N GLY A 51 7.00 0.58 47.14
CA GLY A 51 8.42 0.89 47.43
C GLY A 51 9.45 0.37 46.43
N LEU A 52 9.10 -0.49 45.47
CA LEU A 52 10.09 -1.19 44.63
C LEU A 52 10.54 -0.41 43.39
N GLY A 53 9.88 0.71 43.05
CA GLY A 53 10.27 1.55 41.91
C GLY A 53 11.61 2.25 42.09
N ALA A 54 12.02 2.52 43.34
CA ALA A 54 13.28 3.19 43.64
C ALA A 54 14.52 2.28 43.45
N LEU A 55 14.34 0.95 43.40
CA LEU A 55 15.44 -0.01 43.33
C LEU A 55 15.92 -0.30 41.89
N LEU A 56 15.11 0.03 40.88
CA LEU A 56 15.35 -0.30 39.47
C LEU A 56 15.85 0.89 38.64
N GLY A 57 16.16 2.03 39.27
CA GLY A 57 16.59 3.24 38.54
C GLY A 57 15.53 3.86 37.64
N VAL A 58 14.26 3.43 37.77
CA VAL A 58 13.13 3.94 36.98
C VAL A 58 12.46 5.08 37.75
N THR A 59 12.60 6.30 37.25
CA THR A 59 11.90 7.47 37.80
C THR A 59 10.42 7.41 37.40
N ARG A 60 9.54 7.32 38.40
CA ARG A 60 8.09 7.29 38.19
C ARG A 60 7.51 8.67 38.45
N VAL A 61 6.96 9.28 37.41
CA VAL A 61 6.27 10.57 37.48
C VAL A 61 4.76 10.32 37.63
N HIS A 62 4.07 11.14 38.42
CA HIS A 62 2.66 10.96 38.76
C HIS A 62 1.85 12.25 38.62
N GLY A 63 0.54 12.11 38.47
CA GLY A 63 -0.40 13.22 38.60
C GLY A 63 -0.36 14.19 37.43
N GLN A 64 -0.25 15.49 37.75
CA GLN A 64 -0.38 16.58 36.79
C GLN A 64 0.85 16.71 35.88
N ASP A 65 2.04 16.44 36.39
CA ASP A 65 3.30 16.59 35.66
C ASP A 65 3.36 15.66 34.43
N VAL A 66 2.87 14.43 34.57
CA VAL A 66 2.76 13.48 33.44
C VAL A 66 1.80 14.00 32.38
N ARG A 67 0.69 14.62 32.78
CA ARG A 67 -0.29 15.16 31.83
C ARG A 67 0.29 16.34 31.07
N ASP A 68 0.99 17.23 31.77
CA ASP A 68 1.68 18.36 31.14
C ASP A 68 2.79 17.87 30.19
N GLN A 69 3.57 16.85 30.58
CA GLN A 69 4.59 16.24 29.71
C GLN A 69 3.97 15.60 28.44
N ASN A 70 2.83 14.92 28.57
CA ASN A 70 2.12 14.32 27.44
C ASN A 70 1.58 15.39 26.48
N VAL A 71 1.04 16.49 27.01
CA VAL A 71 0.57 17.63 26.20
C VAL A 71 1.73 18.30 25.48
N LEU A 72 2.87 18.48 26.15
CA LEU A 72 4.07 19.04 25.52
C LEU A 72 4.56 18.16 24.37
N ALA A 73 4.60 16.83 24.55
CA ALA A 73 4.99 15.91 23.49
C ALA A 73 4.03 15.93 22.30
N ALA A 74 2.72 15.96 22.56
CA ALA A 74 1.70 16.08 21.52
C ALA A 74 1.82 17.41 20.76
N GLN A 75 2.08 18.52 21.48
CA GLN A 75 2.22 19.84 20.88
C GLN A 75 3.48 19.94 20.01
N SER A 76 4.59 19.34 20.43
CA SER A 76 5.82 19.29 19.64
C SER A 76 5.57 18.60 18.29
N ILE A 77 4.89 17.45 18.31
CA ILE A 77 4.49 16.72 17.10
C ILE A 77 3.56 17.57 16.23
N ALA A 78 2.54 18.19 16.83
CA ALA A 78 1.61 19.05 16.11
C ALA A 78 2.33 20.22 15.43
N ASN A 79 3.31 20.84 16.09
CA ASN A 79 4.07 21.95 15.54
C ASN A 79 4.92 21.55 14.33
N ILE A 80 5.41 20.30 14.25
CA ILE A 80 6.15 19.79 13.09
C ILE A 80 5.24 19.76 11.86
N VAL A 81 4.03 19.20 12.01
CA VAL A 81 3.09 19.00 10.90
C VAL A 81 2.25 20.25 10.59
N LYS A 82 2.18 21.23 11.50
CA LYS A 82 1.36 22.44 11.34
C LYS A 82 1.72 23.26 10.10
N SER A 83 3.01 23.39 9.79
CA SER A 83 3.48 24.13 8.61
C SER A 83 3.21 23.41 7.28
N SER A 84 2.80 22.15 7.33
CA SER A 84 2.51 21.29 6.18
C SER A 84 1.00 21.20 5.89
N LEU A 85 0.17 21.87 6.70
CA LEU A 85 -1.28 21.86 6.53
C LEU A 85 -1.73 22.83 5.41
N GLY A 86 -2.56 22.32 4.51
CA GLY A 86 -3.28 23.10 3.51
C GLY A 86 -2.48 23.35 2.22
N PRO A 87 -3.05 24.11 1.27
CA PRO A 87 -2.44 24.35 -0.04
C PRO A 87 -1.20 25.25 0.03
N LEU A 88 -1.06 26.05 1.10
CA LEU A 88 0.14 26.84 1.39
C LEU A 88 1.09 26.10 2.34
N GLY A 89 0.82 24.83 2.61
CA GLY A 89 1.69 23.96 3.39
C GLY A 89 3.02 23.78 2.67
N LEU A 90 4.11 23.79 3.43
CA LEU A 90 5.46 23.60 2.91
C LEU A 90 5.93 22.17 3.16
N ASP A 91 6.60 21.61 2.16
CA ASP A 91 7.20 20.28 2.23
C ASP A 91 8.30 20.23 3.30
N LYS A 92 8.46 19.06 3.91
CA LYS A 92 9.52 18.78 4.88
C LYS A 92 10.56 17.88 4.26
N MET A 93 11.82 18.32 4.38
CA MET A 93 12.99 17.54 4.03
C MET A 93 13.46 16.80 5.30
N MET A 94 13.38 15.48 5.27
CA MET A 94 13.83 14.60 6.33
C MET A 94 15.10 13.89 5.85
N VAL A 95 16.12 13.85 6.71
CA VAL A 95 17.40 13.20 6.40
C VAL A 95 17.57 12.02 7.33
N ASP A 96 17.77 10.84 6.76
CA ASP A 96 18.04 9.62 7.52
C ASP A 96 19.51 9.57 7.98
N SER A 97 19.82 8.66 8.90
CA SER A 97 21.18 8.48 9.42
C SER A 97 22.22 8.10 8.35
N ILE A 98 21.76 7.50 7.24
CA ILE A 98 22.60 7.11 6.10
C ILE A 98 22.80 8.28 5.13
N GLY A 99 22.06 9.38 5.30
CA GLY A 99 22.10 10.55 4.41
C GLY A 99 21.12 10.49 3.25
N GLU A 100 20.23 9.48 3.20
CA GLU A 100 19.09 9.49 2.28
C GLU A 100 18.12 10.59 2.67
N VAL A 101 17.62 11.32 1.67
CA VAL A 101 16.75 12.47 1.88
C VAL A 101 15.36 12.18 1.33
N THR A 102 14.35 12.26 2.20
CA THR A 102 12.95 12.16 1.83
C THR A 102 12.28 13.52 1.96
N ILE A 103 11.71 14.03 0.87
CA ILE A 103 10.90 15.25 0.86
C ILE A 103 9.44 14.84 0.78
N SER A 104 8.63 15.23 1.76
CA SER A 104 7.19 14.95 1.75
C SER A 104 6.39 16.02 2.50
N ASN A 105 5.16 16.23 2.04
CA ASN A 105 4.15 17.01 2.75
C ASN A 105 3.15 16.14 3.52
N ASP A 106 3.14 14.82 3.26
CA ASP A 106 2.13 13.95 3.87
C ASP A 106 2.44 13.72 5.34
N GLY A 107 1.49 14.10 6.20
CA GLY A 107 1.60 13.92 7.63
C GLY A 107 1.84 12.46 8.03
N ALA A 108 1.26 11.48 7.33
CA ALA A 108 1.47 10.08 7.68
C ALA A 108 2.92 9.63 7.39
N THR A 109 3.48 10.02 6.25
CA THR A 109 4.88 9.71 5.90
C THR A 109 5.85 10.41 6.85
N ILE A 110 5.63 11.71 7.12
CA ILE A 110 6.46 12.47 8.08
C ILE A 110 6.46 11.77 9.44
N MET A 111 5.29 11.40 9.95
CA MET A 111 5.15 10.73 11.24
C MET A 111 5.75 9.33 11.30
N SER A 112 5.80 8.62 10.17
CA SER A 112 6.44 7.28 10.09
C SER A 112 7.96 7.33 10.13
N LEU A 113 8.55 8.43 9.67
CA LEU A 113 10.00 8.65 9.68
C LEU A 113 10.49 9.24 11.02
N LEU A 114 9.59 9.87 11.79
CA LEU A 114 9.92 10.40 13.11
C LEU A 114 10.09 9.26 14.13
N ASN A 115 11.28 9.17 14.72
CA ASN A 115 11.50 8.27 15.85
C ASN A 115 10.99 8.91 17.16
N VAL A 116 9.83 8.47 17.64
CA VAL A 116 9.17 9.01 18.83
C VAL A 116 9.34 8.08 20.03
N GLU A 117 10.10 8.55 21.02
CA GLU A 117 10.33 7.82 22.28
C GLU A 117 9.14 7.91 23.25
N ASN A 118 8.45 9.06 23.29
CA ASN A 118 7.35 9.27 24.23
C ASN A 118 6.11 8.43 23.83
N PRO A 119 5.52 7.65 24.77
CA PRO A 119 4.31 6.87 24.53
C PRO A 119 3.13 7.68 23.97
N ALA A 120 2.93 8.90 24.47
CA ALA A 120 1.85 9.76 24.00
C ALA A 120 2.02 10.11 22.52
N GLY A 121 3.26 10.31 22.08
CA GLY A 121 3.56 10.62 20.69
C GLY A 121 3.43 9.43 19.74
N ARG A 122 3.67 8.20 20.21
CA ARG A 122 3.41 6.98 19.41
C ARG A 122 1.93 6.84 19.03
N ILE A 123 1.01 7.23 19.93
CA ILE A 123 -0.43 7.23 19.64
C ILE A 123 -0.76 8.16 18.46
N PHE A 124 -0.08 9.31 18.33
CA PHE A 124 -0.28 10.22 17.20
C PHE A 124 0.27 9.64 15.88
N VAL A 125 1.38 8.90 15.91
CA VAL A 125 1.90 8.19 14.74
C VAL A 125 0.91 7.13 14.27
N GLU A 126 0.38 6.33 15.20
CA GLU A 126 -0.64 5.31 14.89
C GLU A 126 -1.95 5.93 14.37
N LEU A 127 -2.37 7.07 14.93
CA LEU A 127 -3.55 7.81 14.49
C LEU A 127 -3.41 8.26 13.03
N ALA A 128 -2.27 8.85 12.67
CA ALA A 128 -1.99 9.29 11.30
C ALA A 128 -1.97 8.10 10.32
N GLN A 129 -1.34 6.98 10.71
CA GLN A 129 -1.31 5.76 9.88
C GLN A 129 -2.69 5.11 9.72
N LYS A 130 -3.56 5.18 10.73
CA LYS A 130 -4.95 4.69 10.62
C LYS A 130 -5.76 5.54 9.66
N GLN A 131 -5.64 6.86 9.75
CA GLN A 131 -6.33 7.79 8.85
C GLN A 131 -5.91 7.58 7.40
N ASP A 132 -4.61 7.35 7.16
CA ASP A 132 -4.07 7.05 5.83
C ASP A 132 -4.63 5.72 5.27
N LYS A 133 -4.74 4.68 6.10
CA LYS A 133 -5.28 3.37 5.68
C LYS A 133 -6.78 3.38 5.41
N GLU A 134 -7.56 4.13 6.18
CA GLU A 134 -9.03 4.13 6.10
C GLU A 134 -9.56 5.09 5.03
N VAL A 135 -9.06 6.33 5.03
CA VAL A 135 -9.55 7.40 4.15
C VAL A 135 -8.48 7.80 3.13
N GLY A 136 -7.21 7.85 3.54
CA GLY A 136 -6.10 8.30 2.69
C GLY A 136 -5.99 9.82 2.56
N ASP A 137 -6.80 10.58 3.30
CA ASP A 137 -6.74 12.04 3.39
C ASP A 137 -7.00 12.51 4.83
N GLY A 138 -6.59 13.75 5.13
CA GLY A 138 -6.75 14.36 6.45
C GLY A 138 -5.77 13.86 7.50
N THR A 139 -4.67 13.21 7.10
CA THR A 139 -3.61 12.69 7.98
C THR A 139 -3.00 13.80 8.84
N THR A 140 -2.77 14.98 8.26
CA THR A 140 -2.27 16.17 8.97
C THR A 140 -3.34 16.79 9.88
N SER A 141 -4.57 16.90 9.41
CA SER A 141 -5.66 17.55 10.13
C SER A 141 -6.05 16.79 11.41
N VAL A 142 -6.11 15.46 11.35
CA VAL A 142 -6.50 14.64 12.50
C VAL A 142 -5.50 14.76 13.66
N VAL A 143 -4.20 14.85 13.34
CA VAL A 143 -3.12 15.04 14.33
C VAL A 143 -3.26 16.40 15.02
N LEU A 144 -3.49 17.46 14.24
CA LEU A 144 -3.64 18.82 14.78
C LEU A 144 -4.88 18.96 15.67
N ILE A 145 -6.02 18.40 15.25
CA ILE A 145 -7.26 18.41 16.04
C ILE A 145 -7.06 17.64 17.34
N ALA A 146 -6.46 16.45 17.29
CA ALA A 146 -6.21 15.63 18.48
C ALA A 146 -5.27 16.33 19.47
N ALA A 147 -4.22 17.01 18.99
CA ALA A 147 -3.30 17.75 19.84
C ALA A 147 -3.98 18.94 20.53
N GLU A 148 -4.81 19.69 19.81
CA GLU A 148 -5.54 20.83 20.39
C GLU A 148 -6.61 20.37 21.39
N LEU A 149 -7.32 19.27 21.11
CA LEU A 149 -8.27 18.67 22.05
C LEU A 149 -7.59 18.24 23.35
N LEU A 150 -6.39 17.66 23.27
CA LEU A 150 -5.60 17.26 24.44
C LEU A 150 -5.13 18.47 25.24
N ARG A 151 -4.67 19.53 24.56
CA ARG A 151 -4.28 20.80 25.19
C ARG A 151 -5.43 21.43 25.97
N ARG A 152 -6.60 21.53 25.35
CA ARG A 152 -7.83 22.06 25.98
C ARG A 152 -8.35 21.18 27.11
N ALA A 153 -8.28 19.86 26.95
CA ALA A 153 -8.67 18.93 28.02
C ALA A 153 -7.80 19.13 29.27
N ASN A 154 -6.50 19.34 29.10
CA ASN A 154 -5.60 19.59 30.23
C ASN A 154 -5.89 20.92 30.94
N GLU A 155 -6.29 21.97 30.20
CA GLU A 155 -6.77 23.23 30.80
C GLU A 155 -8.01 23.00 31.70
N LEU A 156 -8.97 22.17 31.24
CA LEU A 156 -10.16 21.82 32.02
C LEU A 156 -9.84 20.98 33.26
N VAL A 157 -8.86 20.08 33.18
CA VAL A 157 -8.39 19.31 34.35
C VAL A 157 -7.75 20.23 35.39
N LYS A 158 -7.01 21.27 34.95
CA LYS A 158 -6.47 22.31 35.86
C LYS A 158 -7.58 23.10 36.57
N GLN A 159 -8.75 23.23 35.94
CA GLN A 159 -9.96 23.80 36.56
C GLN A 159 -10.68 22.83 37.51
N LYS A 160 -10.05 21.70 37.88
CA LYS A 160 -10.60 20.66 38.77
C LYS A 160 -11.82 19.91 38.22
N ILE A 161 -12.00 19.90 36.90
CA ILE A 161 -13.01 19.05 36.26
C ILE A 161 -12.46 17.63 36.12
N HIS A 162 -13.25 16.63 36.52
CA HIS A 162 -12.83 15.23 36.43
C HIS A 162 -12.68 14.79 34.96
N PRO A 163 -11.58 14.11 34.57
CA PRO A 163 -11.32 13.71 33.18
C PRO A 163 -12.47 12.92 32.52
N THR A 164 -13.15 12.06 33.28
CA THR A 164 -14.30 11.29 32.77
C THR A 164 -15.42 12.19 32.27
N THR A 165 -15.68 13.31 32.94
CA THR A 165 -16.73 14.27 32.54
C THR A 165 -16.34 14.99 31.24
N ILE A 166 -15.06 15.27 31.04
CA ILE A 166 -14.55 15.86 29.80
C ILE A 166 -14.74 14.86 28.64
N ILE A 167 -14.39 13.59 28.87
CA ILE A 167 -14.53 12.52 27.86
C ILE A 167 -16.00 12.32 27.46
N THR A 168 -16.93 12.31 28.42
CA THR A 168 -18.36 12.18 28.11
C THR A 168 -18.87 13.38 27.31
N GLY A 169 -18.45 14.60 27.67
CA GLY A 169 -18.76 15.81 26.93
C GLY A 169 -18.26 15.77 25.47
N TYR A 170 -17.00 15.38 25.26
CA TYR A 170 -16.44 15.23 23.90
C TYR A 170 -17.15 14.17 23.08
N ARG A 171 -17.54 13.04 23.69
CA ARG A 171 -18.30 11.99 23.00
C ARG A 171 -19.70 12.46 22.59
N GLN A 172 -20.38 13.24 23.43
CA GLN A 172 -21.68 13.83 23.09
C GLN A 172 -21.54 14.85 21.96
N ALA A 173 -20.58 15.77 22.07
CA ALA A 173 -20.30 16.77 21.05
C ALA A 173 -19.97 16.13 19.69
N CYS A 174 -19.17 15.06 19.67
CA CYS A 174 -18.85 14.31 18.45
C CYS A 174 -20.11 13.73 17.79
N ARG A 175 -21.02 13.14 18.56
CA ARG A 175 -22.28 12.58 18.02
C ARG A 175 -23.15 13.66 17.37
N GLU A 176 -23.35 14.79 18.03
CA GLU A 176 -24.16 15.89 17.48
C GLU A 176 -23.48 16.54 16.26
N ALA A 177 -22.16 16.68 16.27
CA ALA A 177 -21.41 17.16 15.11
C ALA A 177 -21.56 16.23 13.90
N CYS A 178 -21.48 14.90 14.09
CA CYS A 178 -21.69 13.94 13.00
C CYS A 178 -23.11 13.98 12.43
N LYS A 179 -24.14 14.16 13.28
CA LYS A 179 -25.53 14.35 12.83
C LYS A 179 -25.65 15.60 11.96
N PHE A 180 -25.14 16.73 12.45
CA PHE A 180 -25.16 18.00 11.73
C PHE A 180 -24.46 17.90 10.36
N MET A 181 -23.30 17.24 10.29
CA MET A 181 -22.58 17.03 9.03
C MET A 181 -23.39 16.21 8.01
N THR A 182 -24.11 15.20 8.48
CA THR A 182 -24.91 14.32 7.62
C THR A 182 -26.14 15.05 7.09
N GLU A 183 -26.78 15.88 7.91
CA GLU A 183 -28.03 16.56 7.58
C GLU A 183 -27.83 17.82 6.72
N GLN A 184 -26.79 18.62 7.00
CA GLN A 184 -26.65 19.96 6.41
C GLN A 184 -25.57 20.06 5.34
N LEU A 185 -24.51 19.23 5.42
CA LEU A 185 -23.33 19.37 4.56
C LEU A 185 -23.21 18.27 3.50
N SER A 186 -23.93 17.15 3.65
CA SER A 186 -23.84 16.02 2.73
C SER A 186 -24.69 16.23 1.48
N VAL A 187 -24.03 16.35 0.33
CA VAL A 187 -24.68 16.26 -0.99
C VAL A 187 -24.43 14.87 -1.54
N LYS A 188 -25.50 14.15 -1.94
CA LYS A 188 -25.38 12.80 -2.50
C LYS A 188 -24.64 12.82 -3.83
N VAL A 189 -23.67 11.93 -3.97
CA VAL A 189 -22.76 11.82 -5.14
C VAL A 189 -23.52 11.54 -6.44
N ASP A 190 -24.68 10.90 -6.38
CA ASP A 190 -25.49 10.59 -7.57
C ASP A 190 -26.00 11.84 -8.30
N ALA A 191 -26.13 12.97 -7.58
CA ALA A 191 -26.50 14.27 -8.14
C ALA A 191 -25.29 15.11 -8.58
N LEU A 192 -24.07 14.66 -8.26
CA LEU A 192 -22.84 15.40 -8.52
C LEU A 192 -22.27 14.99 -9.88
N GLY A 193 -22.21 15.95 -10.80
CA GLY A 193 -21.58 15.77 -12.10
C GLY A 193 -20.07 15.54 -12.01
N ARG A 194 -19.45 15.20 -13.15
CA ARG A 194 -18.00 14.94 -13.25
C ARG A 194 -17.16 16.12 -12.75
N ASP A 195 -17.63 17.35 -12.92
CA ASP A 195 -16.91 18.56 -12.50
C ASP A 195 -16.68 18.62 -11.00
N ALA A 196 -17.62 18.09 -10.20
CA ALA A 196 -17.45 18.03 -8.75
C ALA A 196 -16.36 17.04 -8.33
N LEU A 197 -16.24 15.91 -9.03
CA LEU A 197 -15.16 14.94 -8.79
C LEU A 197 -13.79 15.52 -9.17
N ILE A 198 -13.72 16.24 -10.29
CA ILE A 198 -12.50 16.93 -10.72
C ILE A 198 -12.11 18.01 -9.70
N ASN A 199 -13.09 18.77 -9.19
CA ASN A 199 -12.82 19.79 -8.18
C ASN A 199 -12.38 19.17 -6.86
N ALA A 200 -12.99 18.08 -6.42
CA ALA A 200 -12.56 17.34 -5.23
C ALA A 200 -11.10 16.84 -5.38
N ALA A 201 -10.77 16.24 -6.53
CA ALA A 201 -9.41 15.79 -6.83
C ALA A 201 -8.40 16.96 -6.83
N LYS A 202 -8.76 18.11 -7.41
CA LYS A 202 -7.92 19.33 -7.37
C LYS A 202 -7.69 19.82 -5.95
N THR A 203 -8.72 19.78 -5.09
CA THR A 203 -8.57 20.16 -3.68
C THR A 203 -7.58 19.25 -2.96
N SER A 204 -7.68 17.93 -3.14
CA SER A 204 -6.75 16.97 -2.51
C SER A 204 -5.30 17.08 -3.03
N MET A 205 -5.12 17.55 -4.27
CA MET A 205 -3.80 17.75 -4.86
C MET A 205 -3.15 19.11 -4.54
N SER A 206 -3.94 20.10 -4.12
CA SER A 206 -3.48 21.48 -3.92
C SER A 206 -2.38 21.66 -2.86
N SER A 207 -2.25 20.72 -1.93
CA SER A 207 -1.18 20.69 -0.92
C SER A 207 0.03 19.88 -1.35
N LYS A 208 0.07 19.34 -2.58
CA LYS A 208 1.16 18.49 -3.07
C LYS A 208 1.81 19.14 -4.29
N ILE A 209 3.04 18.74 -4.60
CA ILE A 209 3.82 19.24 -5.75
C ILE A 209 3.07 19.05 -7.09
N ILE A 210 2.16 18.08 -7.15
CA ILE A 210 1.39 17.74 -8.36
C ILE A 210 0.16 18.66 -8.45
N ASN A 211 0.28 19.79 -9.14
CA ASN A 211 -0.83 20.75 -9.31
C ASN A 211 -1.72 20.48 -10.54
N GLU A 212 -1.42 19.48 -11.36
CA GLU A 212 -2.13 19.23 -12.62
C GLU A 212 -2.93 17.93 -12.58
N CYS A 213 -4.22 18.01 -12.96
CA CYS A 213 -5.12 16.87 -13.05
C CYS A 213 -5.47 16.60 -14.52
N HIS A 214 -5.08 15.43 -15.04
CA HIS A 214 -5.57 14.96 -16.34
C HIS A 214 -6.99 14.41 -16.20
N LYS A 215 -7.85 14.69 -17.20
CA LYS A 215 -9.25 14.25 -17.20
C LYS A 215 -9.30 12.72 -17.31
N ALA A 216 -9.69 12.05 -16.24
CA ALA A 216 -10.01 10.62 -16.27
C ALA A 216 -11.52 10.42 -16.49
N GLU A 217 -11.88 9.51 -17.39
CA GLU A 217 -13.27 9.11 -17.61
C GLU A 217 -13.65 7.98 -16.67
N GLY A 218 -14.56 8.25 -15.74
CA GLY A 218 -15.14 7.25 -14.84
C GLY A 218 -16.66 7.33 -14.88
N SER A 219 -17.31 6.20 -15.11
CA SER A 219 -18.76 6.06 -15.06
C SER A 219 -19.12 4.89 -14.13
N LYS A 220 -20.03 5.19 -13.19
CA LYS A 220 -20.79 4.31 -12.27
C LYS A 220 -20.25 4.12 -10.84
N THR A 221 -21.22 3.97 -9.96
CA THR A 221 -21.19 3.75 -8.51
C THR A 221 -20.66 2.36 -8.14
N PHE A 222 -19.41 2.04 -8.47
CA PHE A 222 -18.77 0.80 -8.03
C PHE A 222 -17.67 1.09 -7.01
N LYS A 223 -17.43 0.13 -6.10
CA LYS A 223 -16.35 0.23 -5.11
C LYS A 223 -15.01 0.01 -5.84
N TYR A 224 -14.26 1.08 -6.06
CA TYR A 224 -12.98 1.01 -6.76
C TYR A 224 -11.85 0.60 -5.80
N PRO A 225 -11.05 -0.42 -6.12
CA PRO A 225 -9.81 -0.68 -5.41
C PRO A 225 -8.78 0.43 -5.72
N VAL A 226 -8.46 1.26 -4.73
CA VAL A 226 -7.53 2.41 -4.87
C VAL A 226 -6.16 1.99 -5.40
N LYS A 227 -5.68 0.80 -5.01
CA LYS A 227 -4.39 0.23 -5.46
C LYS A 227 -4.42 -0.42 -6.83
N ALA A 228 -5.54 -0.42 -7.56
CA ALA A 228 -5.61 -1.07 -8.87
C ALA A 228 -4.93 -0.28 -9.98
N VAL A 229 -4.83 1.04 -9.83
CA VAL A 229 -4.06 1.88 -10.75
C VAL A 229 -2.58 1.69 -10.46
N ASN A 230 -1.83 1.20 -11.45
CA ASN A 230 -0.38 1.09 -11.33
C ASN A 230 0.26 2.44 -11.68
N VAL A 231 1.13 2.94 -10.82
CA VAL A 231 1.86 4.20 -11.03
C VAL A 231 3.32 3.86 -11.27
N LEU A 232 3.80 4.12 -12.48
CA LEU A 232 5.19 3.94 -12.86
C LEU A 232 5.89 5.29 -12.91
N GLN A 233 7.05 5.38 -12.27
CA GLN A 233 7.89 6.58 -12.28
C GLN A 233 9.06 6.34 -13.23
N ALA A 234 9.21 7.23 -14.22
CA ALA A 234 10.35 7.26 -15.13
C ALA A 234 10.93 8.67 -15.12
N HIS A 235 12.23 8.78 -14.83
CA HIS A 235 12.93 10.06 -14.78
C HIS A 235 13.37 10.48 -16.20
N GLY A 236 13.39 11.79 -16.49
CA GLY A 236 14.00 12.33 -17.72
C GLY A 236 13.16 13.35 -18.51
N LYS A 237 11.82 13.32 -18.42
CA LYS A 237 10.90 14.26 -19.10
C LYS A 237 10.30 15.28 -18.12
N SER A 238 9.48 16.21 -18.63
CA SER A 238 8.76 17.16 -17.77
C SER A 238 7.63 16.47 -17.01
N ALA A 239 7.26 16.97 -15.82
CA ALA A 239 6.11 16.45 -15.07
C ALA A 239 4.78 16.53 -15.85
N ARG A 240 4.68 17.51 -16.77
CA ARG A 240 3.54 17.70 -17.69
C ARG A 240 3.43 16.63 -18.77
N ASP A 241 4.52 15.93 -19.07
CA ASP A 241 4.56 14.89 -20.08
C ASP A 241 4.09 13.54 -19.54
N SER A 242 3.43 13.53 -18.38
CA SER A 242 2.84 12.33 -17.78
C SER A 242 1.73 11.79 -18.68
N ILE A 243 1.87 10.53 -19.10
CA ILE A 243 0.93 9.88 -20.03
C ILE A 243 -0.03 9.00 -19.23
N PHE A 244 -1.33 9.19 -19.44
CA PHE A 244 -2.34 8.23 -18.99
C PHE A 244 -2.53 7.15 -20.05
N LEU A 245 -2.08 5.94 -19.75
CA LEU A 245 -2.24 4.78 -20.63
C LEU A 245 -3.62 4.14 -20.42
N LYS A 246 -4.38 3.96 -21.50
CA LYS A 246 -5.64 3.23 -21.50
C LYS A 246 -5.37 1.72 -21.50
N GLY A 247 -4.96 1.20 -20.35
CA GLY A 247 -4.58 -0.20 -20.19
C GLY A 247 -3.83 -0.43 -18.88
N PHE A 248 -3.17 -1.58 -18.76
CA PHE A 248 -2.35 -1.90 -17.60
C PHE A 248 -0.86 -1.80 -17.96
N ALA A 249 -0.13 -0.94 -17.26
CA ALA A 249 1.30 -0.76 -17.46
C ALA A 249 2.10 -1.60 -16.45
N LEU A 250 3.19 -2.21 -16.91
CA LEU A 250 4.11 -2.99 -16.09
C LEU A 250 5.54 -2.48 -16.28
N ASN A 251 6.23 -2.19 -15.18
CA ASN A 251 7.66 -1.95 -15.23
C ASN A 251 8.38 -3.30 -15.26
N CYS A 252 8.97 -3.65 -16.39
CA CYS A 252 9.67 -4.90 -16.58
C CYS A 252 10.93 -4.68 -17.41
N THR A 253 12.00 -5.37 -17.03
CA THR A 253 13.24 -5.40 -17.78
C THR A 253 13.30 -6.64 -18.68
N VAL A 254 13.78 -6.45 -19.91
CA VAL A 254 14.06 -7.55 -20.83
C VAL A 254 15.27 -8.31 -20.34
N ALA A 255 15.30 -9.60 -20.65
CA ALA A 255 16.24 -10.51 -20.04
C ALA A 255 17.63 -10.56 -20.70
N SER A 256 18.64 -10.82 -19.88
CA SER A 256 20.02 -11.17 -20.25
C SER A 256 20.63 -12.16 -19.23
N GLN A 257 21.42 -13.06 -19.81
CA GLN A 257 22.43 -14.04 -19.40
C GLN A 257 22.27 -14.96 -18.16
N GLY A 258 22.13 -16.27 -18.41
CA GLY A 258 22.14 -17.37 -17.45
C GLY A 258 21.82 -18.76 -18.07
N ALA A 259 22.56 -19.80 -17.65
CA ALA A 259 22.55 -21.12 -18.27
C ALA A 259 21.68 -22.20 -17.56
N GLU A 260 21.17 -23.13 -18.40
CA GLU A 260 20.70 -24.52 -18.19
C GLU A 260 19.27 -24.87 -17.71
N SER A 261 18.52 -25.64 -18.52
CA SER A 261 18.16 -27.08 -18.33
C SER A 261 17.19 -27.58 -19.42
N GLU A 262 17.27 -28.83 -19.91
CA GLU A 262 16.44 -29.35 -21.04
C GLU A 262 14.94 -29.52 -20.72
N ILE A 263 14.57 -29.79 -19.46
CA ILE A 263 13.17 -30.05 -19.04
C ILE A 263 12.27 -28.81 -19.20
N THR A 264 12.85 -27.60 -19.14
CA THR A 264 12.09 -26.35 -19.28
C THR A 264 11.68 -26.09 -20.73
N LEU A 265 12.42 -26.61 -21.72
CA LEU A 265 12.07 -26.46 -23.14
C LEU A 265 10.75 -27.16 -23.49
N GLU A 266 10.50 -28.34 -22.94
CA GLU A 266 9.26 -29.08 -23.19
C GLU A 266 8.03 -28.32 -22.66
N ARG A 267 8.17 -27.69 -21.49
CA ARG A 267 7.11 -26.86 -20.91
C ARG A 267 6.82 -25.64 -21.77
N ILE A 268 7.87 -25.01 -22.31
CA ILE A 268 7.73 -23.86 -23.21
C ILE A 268 7.04 -24.24 -24.51
N ARG A 269 7.38 -25.41 -25.07
CA ARG A 269 6.68 -25.94 -26.26
C ARG A 269 5.18 -26.10 -26.01
N LYS A 270 4.77 -26.60 -24.84
CA LYS A 270 3.34 -26.71 -24.49
C LYS A 270 2.65 -25.34 -24.39
N ILE A 271 3.33 -24.35 -23.81
CA ILE A 271 2.82 -22.97 -23.69
C ILE A 271 2.66 -22.32 -25.07
N LEU A 272 3.64 -22.51 -25.96
CA LEU A 272 3.61 -22.01 -27.33
C LEU A 272 2.55 -22.74 -28.17
N ALA A 273 2.38 -24.04 -27.98
CA ALA A 273 1.35 -24.84 -28.65
C ALA A 273 -0.08 -24.42 -28.26
N ALA A 274 -0.27 -23.91 -27.04
CA ALA A 274 -1.53 -23.29 -26.62
C ALA A 274 -1.83 -21.97 -27.35
N GLY A 275 -0.87 -21.43 -28.10
CA GLY A 275 -1.02 -20.20 -28.87
C GLY A 275 -0.73 -18.93 -28.07
N ALA A 276 0.05 -19.01 -26.98
CA ALA A 276 0.44 -17.84 -26.19
C ALA A 276 1.48 -16.99 -26.90
N ASN A 277 1.20 -15.70 -27.08
CA ASN A 277 2.15 -14.76 -27.68
C ASN A 277 2.87 -13.89 -26.64
N VAL A 278 2.29 -13.67 -25.46
CA VAL A 278 2.91 -12.90 -24.38
C VAL A 278 2.84 -13.67 -23.07
N VAL A 279 4.01 -13.89 -22.46
CA VAL A 279 4.18 -14.67 -21.24
C VAL A 279 4.76 -13.81 -20.13
N PHE A 280 4.05 -13.71 -19.02
CA PHE A 280 4.53 -13.06 -17.80
C PHE A 280 4.89 -14.08 -16.75
N THR A 281 6.06 -13.91 -16.13
CA THR A 281 6.54 -14.76 -15.05
C THR A 281 6.87 -13.96 -13.80
N THR A 282 6.55 -14.54 -12.64
CA THR A 282 6.91 -13.97 -11.33
C THR A 282 8.40 -14.08 -11.03
N LYS A 283 9.02 -15.16 -11.51
CA LYS A 283 10.45 -15.46 -11.30
C LYS A 283 11.27 -15.11 -12.54
N GLY A 284 12.57 -15.37 -12.50
CA GLY A 284 13.44 -15.27 -13.67
C GLY A 284 13.10 -16.31 -14.73
N ILE A 285 13.52 -16.04 -15.96
CA ILE A 285 13.51 -16.98 -17.09
C ILE A 285 14.98 -17.15 -17.52
N ASP A 286 15.35 -18.38 -17.86
CA ASP A 286 16.70 -18.74 -18.37
C ASP A 286 16.85 -18.35 -19.86
N ASP A 287 18.07 -18.15 -20.35
CA ASP A 287 18.29 -17.65 -21.72
C ASP A 287 17.87 -18.59 -22.83
N LEU A 288 18.14 -19.88 -22.66
CA LEU A 288 17.85 -20.88 -23.67
C LEU A 288 16.32 -20.98 -23.91
N CYS A 289 15.58 -20.76 -22.83
CA CYS A 289 14.13 -20.62 -22.85
C CYS A 289 13.70 -19.36 -23.61
N LEU A 290 14.38 -18.24 -23.38
CA LEU A 290 14.12 -16.97 -24.06
C LEU A 290 14.38 -17.06 -25.56
N LYS A 291 15.45 -17.73 -25.99
CA LYS A 291 15.73 -17.96 -27.41
C LYS A 291 14.57 -18.69 -28.09
N SER A 292 14.00 -19.69 -27.41
CA SER A 292 12.83 -20.43 -27.91
C SER A 292 11.60 -19.55 -28.04
N PHE A 293 11.38 -18.61 -27.11
CA PHE A 293 10.31 -17.61 -27.22
C PHE A 293 10.54 -16.63 -28.38
N VAL A 294 11.77 -16.13 -28.54
CA VAL A 294 12.14 -15.21 -29.64
C VAL A 294 12.00 -15.88 -31.01
N GLU A 295 12.47 -17.13 -31.15
CA GLU A 295 12.33 -17.93 -32.38
C GLU A 295 10.87 -18.21 -32.72
N ALA A 296 10.01 -18.39 -31.71
CA ALA A 296 8.58 -18.53 -31.87
C ALA A 296 7.82 -17.20 -32.06
N GLY A 297 8.51 -16.05 -31.97
CA GLY A 297 7.89 -14.73 -32.06
C GLY A 297 7.02 -14.35 -30.85
N ALA A 298 7.26 -14.96 -29.69
CA ALA A 298 6.56 -14.69 -28.44
C ALA A 298 7.38 -13.78 -27.51
N MET A 299 6.71 -12.84 -26.83
CA MET A 299 7.32 -11.95 -25.85
C MET A 299 7.28 -12.58 -24.46
N ALA A 300 8.44 -12.71 -23.81
CA ALA A 300 8.55 -13.25 -22.46
C ALA A 300 9.07 -12.19 -21.49
N VAL A 301 8.33 -11.98 -20.40
CA VAL A 301 8.60 -10.97 -19.38
C VAL A 301 8.92 -11.64 -18.05
N ARG A 302 10.06 -11.28 -17.45
CA ARG A 302 10.59 -11.90 -16.22
C ARG A 302 10.46 -11.00 -15.00
N ARG A 303 10.49 -11.62 -13.81
CA ARG A 303 10.54 -10.94 -12.49
C ARG A 303 9.43 -9.90 -12.27
N CYS A 304 8.21 -10.23 -12.68
CA CYS A 304 7.06 -9.36 -12.45
C CYS A 304 6.58 -9.45 -11.00
N LYS A 305 6.14 -8.33 -10.41
CA LYS A 305 5.51 -8.32 -9.09
C LYS A 305 4.22 -9.14 -9.11
N LYS A 306 4.06 -10.05 -8.15
CA LYS A 306 2.88 -10.93 -8.04
C LYS A 306 1.57 -10.15 -7.90
N GLU A 307 1.59 -9.02 -7.20
CA GLU A 307 0.42 -8.16 -7.04
C GLU A 307 -0.07 -7.58 -8.38
N ASP A 308 0.87 -7.13 -9.22
CA ASP A 308 0.55 -6.54 -10.52
C ASP A 308 0.08 -7.61 -11.51
N LEU A 309 0.70 -8.79 -11.50
CA LEU A 309 0.23 -9.92 -12.32
C LEU A 309 -1.19 -10.37 -11.95
N ARG A 310 -1.54 -10.36 -10.66
CA ARG A 310 -2.91 -10.69 -10.23
C ARG A 310 -3.92 -9.67 -10.76
N ARG A 311 -3.54 -8.39 -10.87
CA ARG A 311 -4.39 -7.33 -11.45
C ARG A 311 -4.49 -7.48 -12.96
N LEU A 312 -3.36 -7.71 -13.63
CA LEU A 312 -3.30 -7.95 -15.07
C LEU A 312 -4.13 -9.18 -15.47
N ALA A 313 -4.01 -10.28 -14.73
CA ALA A 313 -4.76 -11.50 -14.97
C ALA A 313 -6.28 -11.25 -14.88
N LYS A 314 -6.73 -10.48 -13.87
CA LYS A 314 -8.14 -10.08 -13.76
C LYS A 314 -8.59 -9.15 -14.88
N ALA A 315 -7.74 -8.23 -15.32
CA ALA A 315 -8.06 -7.28 -16.40
C ALA A 315 -8.15 -7.99 -17.77
N ALA A 316 -7.25 -8.94 -18.02
CA ALA A 316 -7.19 -9.72 -19.26
C ALA A 316 -8.10 -10.96 -19.27
N GLY A 317 -8.70 -11.33 -18.14
CA GLY A 317 -9.46 -12.57 -17.99
C GLY A 317 -8.59 -13.84 -17.92
N ALA A 318 -7.27 -13.70 -17.71
CA ALA A 318 -6.35 -14.83 -17.57
C ALA A 318 -6.44 -15.47 -16.18
N THR A 319 -6.12 -16.76 -16.10
CA THR A 319 -5.92 -17.44 -14.81
C THR A 319 -4.43 -17.49 -14.47
N MET A 320 -4.07 -17.06 -13.26
CA MET A 320 -2.71 -17.21 -12.78
C MET A 320 -2.45 -18.68 -12.39
N VAL A 321 -1.69 -19.38 -13.21
CA VAL A 321 -1.23 -20.75 -12.91
C VAL A 321 -0.16 -20.65 -11.82
N SER A 322 -0.12 -21.56 -10.85
CA SER A 322 0.89 -21.54 -9.79
C SER A 322 1.82 -22.74 -9.82
N ASP A 323 1.54 -23.78 -10.60
CA ASP A 323 2.38 -24.96 -10.81
C ASP A 323 2.04 -25.54 -12.18
N LEU A 324 3.07 -25.87 -12.97
CA LEU A 324 2.94 -26.56 -14.28
C LEU A 324 3.12 -28.08 -14.13
N THR A 325 2.87 -28.61 -12.94
CA THR A 325 3.18 -30.00 -12.57
C THR A 325 1.93 -30.88 -12.58
N SER A 326 1.37 -31.11 -13.76
CA SER A 326 0.71 -32.38 -14.09
C SER A 326 1.67 -33.14 -15.01
N VAL A 327 2.67 -33.81 -14.42
CA VAL A 327 3.72 -34.50 -15.19
C VAL A 327 3.33 -35.94 -15.56
N GLU A 328 2.12 -36.40 -15.21
CA GLU A 328 1.70 -37.79 -15.48
C GLU A 328 0.43 -37.91 -16.35
N THR A 329 -0.49 -36.96 -16.26
CA THR A 329 -1.60 -36.85 -17.22
C THR A 329 -1.18 -35.88 -18.32
N GLY A 330 -1.29 -36.29 -19.58
CA GLY A 330 -0.95 -35.50 -20.77
C GLY A 330 -1.82 -34.26 -20.99
N GLU A 331 -2.04 -33.47 -19.95
CA GLU A 331 -2.80 -32.24 -19.98
C GLU A 331 -2.05 -31.22 -20.83
N VAL A 332 -2.69 -30.91 -21.95
CA VAL A 332 -2.40 -29.79 -22.82
C VAL A 332 -2.62 -28.52 -22.00
N PHE A 333 -1.76 -27.52 -22.15
CA PHE A 333 -2.06 -26.21 -21.58
C PHE A 333 -3.29 -25.66 -22.30
N ASP A 334 -4.45 -25.68 -21.64
CA ASP A 334 -5.71 -25.31 -22.28
C ASP A 334 -5.78 -23.81 -22.56
N ALA A 335 -6.34 -23.47 -23.72
CA ALA A 335 -6.53 -22.09 -24.16
C ALA A 335 -7.45 -21.28 -23.22
N SER A 336 -8.20 -21.93 -22.33
CA SER A 336 -9.03 -21.29 -21.31
C SER A 336 -8.25 -20.48 -20.28
N ASN A 337 -6.96 -20.80 -20.10
CA ASN A 337 -6.11 -20.11 -19.12
C ASN A 337 -5.48 -18.83 -19.69
N LEU A 338 -5.61 -18.61 -21.01
CA LEU A 338 -5.14 -17.42 -21.70
C LEU A 338 -6.11 -16.26 -21.46
N GLY A 339 -5.57 -15.10 -21.12
CA GLY A 339 -6.29 -13.83 -21.20
C GLY A 339 -6.25 -13.25 -22.60
N THR A 340 -7.09 -12.26 -22.85
CA THR A 340 -7.14 -11.54 -24.12
C THR A 340 -6.76 -10.08 -23.94
N ALA A 341 -5.94 -9.54 -24.84
CA ALA A 341 -5.72 -8.10 -24.99
C ALA A 341 -5.76 -7.68 -26.46
N ASP A 342 -6.16 -6.43 -26.67
CA ASP A 342 -6.22 -5.81 -28.00
C ASP A 342 -4.81 -5.65 -28.58
N GLU A 343 -3.89 -5.11 -27.78
CA GLU A 343 -2.49 -4.96 -28.13
C GLU A 343 -1.59 -5.06 -26.88
N VAL A 344 -0.38 -5.58 -27.08
CA VAL A 344 0.69 -5.51 -26.09
C VAL A 344 1.89 -4.87 -26.78
N VAL A 345 2.27 -3.70 -26.29
CA VAL A 345 3.37 -2.91 -26.84
C VAL A 345 4.44 -2.74 -25.75
N GLN A 346 5.69 -2.92 -26.15
CA GLN A 346 6.83 -2.57 -25.34
C GLN A 346 7.39 -1.23 -25.82
N GLU A 347 7.21 -0.18 -25.02
CA GLU A 347 7.80 1.13 -25.28
C GLU A 347 8.94 1.42 -24.30
N ARG A 348 10.06 1.91 -24.83
CA ARG A 348 11.15 2.44 -24.01
C ARG A 348 10.86 3.91 -23.74
N ILE A 349 10.51 4.24 -22.50
CA ILE A 349 10.09 5.60 -22.10
C ILE A 349 11.27 6.45 -21.62
N SER A 350 12.25 5.82 -20.97
CA SER A 350 13.50 6.45 -20.49
C SER A 350 14.69 5.52 -20.71
N ASP A 351 15.89 6.10 -20.79
CA ASP A 351 17.13 5.38 -21.09
C ASP A 351 17.87 4.82 -19.87
N ASP A 352 17.38 5.12 -18.66
CA ASP A 352 17.92 4.63 -17.37
C ASP A 352 17.63 3.15 -17.07
#